data_AF-A0A5N5ZAN3-F1
#
_entry.id   AF-A0A5N5ZAN3-F1
#
_cell.length_a   1.000
_cell.length_b   1.000
_cell.length_c   1.000
_cell.angle_alpha   90.00
_cell.angle_beta   90.00
_cell.angle_gamma   90.00
#
_symmetry.space_group_name_H-M   'P 1'
#
loop_
_entity.id
_entity.type
_entity.pdbx_description
1 polymer ?
#
loop_
_entity_poly.entity_id
_entity_poly.type
_entity_poly.pdbx_seq_one_letter_code
_entity_poly.pdbx_strand_id
1 'polypeptide(L)'
;MNLTEAHIEFISNSLEFHGLQSESIKDDIIDHICTTIENSEHHDFRVAYEEAIQQLGGYYNIKLLQKESKQLVHEKMYVRMKQIQFIVGILLIITFSLGFILKMFQWPYANFALLSGLSILLLGYTPIYLYIKYKQSLFNYQS
;
A
#
# COMPACT_ATOMS: atom_id res chain seq x y z
N MET A 1 -4.64 -22.81 -27.45
CA MET A 1 -5.62 -22.07 -28.28
C MET A 1 -5.20 -20.61 -28.37
N ASN A 2 -5.34 -19.90 -29.50
CA ASN A 2 -5.01 -18.46 -29.53
C ASN A 2 -6.23 -17.63 -29.09
N LEU A 3 -6.04 -16.75 -28.10
CA LEU A 3 -7.08 -15.85 -27.62
C LEU A 3 -7.30 -14.69 -28.60
N THR A 4 -8.56 -14.25 -28.70
CA THR A 4 -8.96 -13.05 -29.46
C THR A 4 -9.20 -11.91 -28.48
N GLU A 5 -9.07 -10.65 -28.91
CA GLU A 5 -9.34 -9.48 -28.07
C GLU A 5 -10.71 -9.53 -27.39
N ALA A 6 -11.74 -10.04 -28.07
CA ALA A 6 -13.08 -10.23 -27.51
C ALA A 6 -13.11 -11.22 -26.31
N HIS A 7 -12.24 -12.24 -26.30
CA HIS A 7 -12.12 -13.17 -25.17
C HIS A 7 -11.44 -12.49 -23.97
N ILE A 8 -10.44 -11.65 -24.22
CA ILE A 8 -9.74 -10.89 -23.17
C ILE A 8 -10.69 -9.88 -22.54
N GLU A 9 -11.48 -9.19 -23.36
CA GLU A 9 -12.51 -8.25 -22.89
C GLU A 9 -13.59 -8.96 -22.05
N PHE A 10 -14.02 -10.16 -22.46
CA PHE A 10 -14.94 -10.98 -21.66
C PHE A 10 -14.35 -11.34 -20.28
N ILE A 11 -13.09 -11.77 -20.24
CA ILE A 11 -12.40 -12.12 -18.99
C ILE A 11 -12.32 -10.89 -18.08
N SER A 12 -11.91 -9.74 -18.62
CA SER A 12 -11.81 -8.48 -17.87
C SER A 12 -13.15 -8.06 -17.27
N ASN A 13 -14.22 -8.05 -18.08
CA ASN A 13 -15.56 -7.66 -17.63
C ASN A 13 -16.11 -8.63 -16.57
N SER A 14 -15.84 -9.93 -16.71
CA SER A 14 -16.23 -10.94 -15.71
C SER A 14 -15.52 -10.71 -14.38
N LEU A 15 -14.22 -10.44 -14.40
CA LEU A 15 -13.42 -10.16 -13.20
C LEU A 15 -13.88 -8.87 -12.50
N GLU A 16 -14.16 -7.81 -13.25
CA GLU A 16 -14.71 -6.56 -12.72
C GLU A 16 -16.08 -6.76 -12.07
N PHE A 17 -16.96 -7.55 -12.71
CA PHE A 17 -18.27 -7.89 -12.16
C PHE A 17 -18.18 -8.60 -10.80
N HIS A 18 -17.16 -9.44 -10.60
CA HIS A 18 -16.93 -10.16 -9.34
C HIS A 18 -16.21 -9.32 -8.27
N GLY A 19 -15.93 -8.04 -8.55
CA GLY A 19 -15.45 -7.08 -7.57
C GLY A 19 -13.94 -6.91 -7.48
N LEU A 20 -13.19 -7.30 -8.51
CA LEU A 20 -11.77 -6.96 -8.63
C LEU A 20 -11.60 -5.46 -8.88
N GLN A 21 -11.16 -4.74 -7.85
CA GLN A 21 -10.93 -3.30 -7.91
C GLN A 21 -9.46 -2.90 -8.13
N SER A 22 -8.53 -3.84 -7.99
CA SER A 22 -7.10 -3.53 -8.06
C SER A 22 -6.60 -3.74 -9.48
N GLU A 23 -6.27 -2.66 -10.18
CA GLU A 23 -5.79 -2.69 -11.58
C GLU A 23 -4.56 -3.57 -11.75
N SER A 24 -3.55 -3.44 -10.88
CA SER A 24 -2.34 -4.26 -10.94
C SER A 24 -2.59 -5.77 -10.80
N ILE A 25 -3.50 -6.17 -9.90
CA ILE A 25 -3.82 -7.58 -9.67
C ILE A 25 -4.73 -8.11 -10.78
N LYS A 26 -5.59 -7.24 -11.31
CA LYS A 26 -6.46 -7.57 -12.44
C LYS A 26 -5.61 -7.96 -13.64
N ASP A 27 -4.59 -7.16 -13.97
CA ASP A 27 -3.70 -7.42 -15.10
C ASP A 27 -2.91 -8.73 -14.91
N ASP A 28 -2.34 -8.95 -13.71
CA ASP A 28 -1.62 -10.18 -13.37
C ASP A 28 -2.52 -11.44 -13.49
N ILE A 29 -3.79 -11.32 -13.07
CA ILE A 29 -4.76 -12.43 -13.13
C ILE A 29 -5.25 -12.66 -14.56
N ILE A 30 -5.48 -11.60 -15.33
CA ILE A 30 -5.82 -11.72 -16.75
C ILE A 30 -4.70 -12.44 -17.49
N ASP A 31 -3.44 -12.05 -17.27
CA ASP A 31 -2.27 -12.68 -17.90
C ASP A 31 -2.16 -14.17 -17.54
N HIS A 32 -2.41 -14.50 -16.27
CA HIS A 32 -2.44 -15.90 -15.82
C HIS A 32 -3.58 -16.70 -16.47
N ILE A 33 -4.81 -16.17 -16.49
CA ILE A 33 -5.96 -16.82 -17.13
C ILE A 33 -5.70 -17.01 -18.63
N CYS A 34 -5.13 -16.01 -19.30
CA CYS A 34 -4.80 -16.10 -20.71
C CYS A 34 -3.78 -17.21 -20.96
N THR A 35 -2.69 -17.23 -20.20
CA THR A 35 -1.65 -18.27 -20.29
C THR A 35 -2.22 -19.67 -20.02
N THR A 36 -3.11 -19.81 -19.04
CA THR A 36 -3.76 -21.10 -18.73
C THR A 36 -4.66 -21.57 -19.87
N ILE A 37 -5.47 -20.69 -20.45
CA ILE A 37 -6.34 -21.04 -21.58
C ILE A 37 -5.50 -21.38 -22.82
N GLU A 38 -4.42 -20.65 -23.07
CA GLU A 38 -3.51 -20.91 -24.19
C GLU A 38 -2.87 -22.29 -24.11
N ASN A 39 -2.49 -22.70 -22.91
CA ASN A 39 -1.87 -24.00 -22.61
C ASN A 39 -2.86 -25.14 -22.37
N SER A 40 -4.15 -24.86 -22.26
CA SER A 40 -5.18 -25.89 -22.09
C SER A 40 -5.33 -26.77 -23.34
N GLU A 41 -5.56 -28.08 -23.15
CA GLU A 41 -5.83 -29.02 -24.25
C GLU A 41 -7.26 -28.87 -24.80
N HIS A 42 -8.11 -28.12 -24.10
CA HIS A 42 -9.50 -27.88 -24.48
C HIS A 42 -9.61 -26.92 -25.68
N HIS A 43 -10.41 -27.33 -26.66
CA HIS A 43 -10.71 -26.51 -27.84
C HIS A 43 -11.87 -25.52 -27.61
N ASP A 44 -12.64 -25.70 -26.53
CA ASP A 44 -13.73 -24.81 -26.14
C ASP A 44 -13.25 -23.81 -25.09
N PHE A 45 -13.33 -22.51 -25.44
CA PHE A 45 -13.00 -21.39 -24.56
C PHE A 45 -13.74 -21.45 -23.22
N ARG A 46 -15.01 -21.87 -23.20
CA ARG A 46 -15.81 -21.84 -21.96
C ARG A 46 -15.32 -22.87 -20.95
N VAL A 47 -14.95 -24.05 -21.43
CA VAL A 47 -14.42 -25.13 -20.59
C VAL A 47 -13.03 -24.76 -20.08
N ALA A 48 -12.16 -24.25 -20.97
CA ALA A 48 -10.83 -23.77 -20.60
C ALA A 48 -10.87 -22.60 -19.59
N TYR A 49 -11.83 -21.69 -19.75
CA TYR A 49 -12.03 -20.57 -18.83
C TYR A 49 -12.53 -21.03 -17.45
N GLU A 50 -13.49 -21.96 -17.41
CA GLU A 50 -13.99 -22.50 -16.14
C GLU A 50 -12.88 -23.24 -15.38
N GLU A 51 -12.06 -24.02 -16.09
CA GLU A 51 -10.88 -24.68 -15.53
C GLU A 51 -9.85 -23.66 -15.00
N ALA A 52 -9.54 -22.60 -15.77
CA ALA A 52 -8.62 -21.56 -15.34
C ALA A 52 -9.09 -20.84 -14.05
N ILE A 53 -10.40 -20.57 -13.94
CA ILE A 53 -11.00 -19.99 -12.74
C ILE A 53 -10.97 -20.98 -11.56
N GLN A 54 -11.19 -22.27 -11.80
CA GLN A 54 -11.07 -23.30 -10.76
C GLN A 54 -9.62 -23.47 -10.28
N GLN A 55 -8.64 -23.42 -11.18
CA GLN A 55 -7.21 -23.50 -10.85
C GLN A 55 -6.75 -22.33 -9.98
N LEU A 56 -7.34 -21.15 -10.17
CA LEU A 56 -7.15 -19.97 -9.31
C LEU A 56 -7.83 -20.09 -7.92
N GLY A 57 -8.61 -21.15 -7.66
CA GLY A 57 -9.38 -21.33 -6.43
C GLY A 57 -10.70 -20.56 -6.41
N GLY A 58 -11.19 -20.16 -7.60
CA GLY A 58 -12.43 -19.41 -7.79
C GLY A 58 -12.34 -17.93 -7.40
N TYR A 59 -13.43 -17.19 -7.66
CA TYR A 59 -13.52 -15.74 -7.41
C TYR A 59 -13.32 -15.36 -5.94
N TYR A 60 -13.64 -16.26 -5.00
CA TYR A 60 -13.41 -16.04 -3.58
C TYR A 60 -11.91 -15.89 -3.25
N ASN A 61 -11.07 -16.77 -3.79
CA ASN A 61 -9.64 -16.74 -3.55
C ASN A 61 -8.99 -15.50 -4.19
N ILE A 62 -9.47 -15.09 -5.35
CA ILE A 62 -9.00 -13.85 -6.00
C ILE A 62 -9.29 -12.62 -5.13
N LYS A 63 -10.48 -12.55 -4.53
CA LYS A 63 -10.84 -11.47 -3.60
C LYS A 63 -9.99 -11.52 -2.32
N LEU A 64 -9.65 -12.72 -1.85
CA LEU A 64 -8.76 -12.91 -0.70
C LEU A 64 -7.34 -12.43 -1.01
N LEU A 65 -6.76 -12.81 -2.16
CA LEU A 65 -5.46 -12.35 -2.63
C LEU A 65 -5.40 -10.82 -2.76
N GLN A 66 -6.49 -10.19 -3.22
CA GLN A 66 -6.60 -8.74 -3.24
C GLN A 66 -6.63 -8.14 -1.82
N LYS A 67 -7.26 -8.80 -0.85
CA LYS A 67 -7.27 -8.36 0.55
C LYS A 67 -5.88 -8.47 1.18
N GLU A 68 -5.18 -9.58 0.97
CA GLU A 68 -3.85 -9.85 1.51
C GLU A 68 -2.77 -8.93 0.90
N SER A 69 -2.81 -8.71 -0.41
CA SER A 69 -1.87 -7.77 -1.06
C SER A 69 -2.05 -6.32 -0.55
N LYS A 70 -3.30 -5.87 -0.37
CA LYS A 70 -3.61 -4.57 0.25
C LYS A 70 -3.07 -4.48 1.68
N GLN A 71 -3.16 -5.55 2.46
CA GLN A 71 -2.57 -5.64 3.80
C GLN A 71 -1.05 -5.45 3.75
N LEU A 72 -0.34 -6.19 2.89
CA LEU A 72 1.12 -6.11 2.79
C LEU A 72 1.63 -4.72 2.35
N VAL A 73 0.94 -4.08 1.41
CA VAL A 73 1.28 -2.70 0.99
C VAL A 73 1.04 -1.72 2.13
N HIS A 74 -0.06 -1.89 2.89
CA HIS A 74 -0.35 -1.06 4.05
C HIS A 74 0.72 -1.21 5.13
N GLU A 75 1.12 -2.44 5.46
CA GLU A 75 2.16 -2.72 6.43
C GLU A 75 3.51 -2.11 6.03
N LYS A 76 3.94 -2.30 4.79
CA LYS A 76 5.21 -1.72 4.28
C LYS A 76 5.21 -0.19 4.37
N MET A 77 4.11 0.45 4.00
CA MET A 77 3.99 1.91 4.06
C MET A 77 3.93 2.42 5.51
N TYR A 78 3.19 1.73 6.38
CA TYR A 78 3.10 2.05 7.80
C TYR A 78 4.46 1.94 8.50
N VAL A 79 5.20 0.84 8.26
CA VAL A 79 6.55 0.63 8.79
C VAL A 79 7.50 1.74 8.31
N ARG A 80 7.47 2.09 7.02
CA ARG A 80 8.29 3.19 6.48
C ARG A 80 7.98 4.53 7.15
N MET A 81 6.69 4.88 7.32
CA MET A 81 6.31 6.14 7.97
C MET A 81 6.71 6.17 9.45
N LYS A 82 6.63 5.03 10.14
CA LYS A 82 7.09 4.90 11.54
C LYS A 82 8.61 5.05 11.66
N GLN A 83 9.38 4.53 10.70
CA GLN A 83 10.83 4.76 10.63
C GLN A 83 11.16 6.25 10.46
N ILE A 84 10.44 6.96 9.58
CA ILE A 84 10.61 8.40 9.39
C ILE A 84 10.28 9.16 10.68
N GLN A 85 9.16 8.85 11.34
CA GLN A 85 8.82 9.44 12.63
C GLN A 85 9.90 9.25 13.68
N PHE A 86 10.49 8.06 13.75
CA PHE A 86 11.56 7.76 14.69
C PHE A 86 12.79 8.63 14.44
N ILE A 87 13.21 8.77 13.18
CA ILE A 87 14.35 9.62 12.79
C ILE A 87 14.07 11.09 13.13
N VAL A 88 12.87 11.60 12.81
CA VAL A 88 12.46 12.97 13.14
C VAL A 88 12.42 13.18 14.65
N GLY A 89 11.95 12.20 15.41
CA GLY A 89 11.94 12.22 16.87
C GLY A 89 13.34 12.32 17.47
N ILE A 90 14.29 11.52 16.96
CA ILE A 90 15.70 11.61 17.38
C ILE A 90 16.28 13.00 17.07
N LEU A 91 16.06 13.50 15.85
CA LEU A 91 16.54 14.81 15.43
C LEU A 91 15.97 15.93 16.33
N LEU A 92 14.72 15.82 16.72
CA LEU A 92 14.07 16.73 17.67
C LEU A 92 14.76 16.71 19.03
N ILE A 93 14.99 15.53 19.61
CA ILE A 93 15.65 15.39 20.92
C ILE A 93 17.05 16.01 20.88
N ILE A 94 17.81 15.78 19.81
CA ILE A 94 19.14 16.35 19.63
C ILE A 94 19.05 17.88 19.52
N THR A 95 18.14 18.40 18.70
CA THR A 95 17.95 19.84 18.49
C THR A 95 17.53 20.55 19.79
N PHE A 96 16.62 19.96 20.56
CA PHE A 96 16.22 20.49 21.86
C PHE A 96 17.37 20.45 22.86
N SER A 97 18.10 19.33 22.96
CA SER A 97 19.23 19.19 23.87
C SER A 97 20.33 20.21 23.56
N LEU A 98 20.67 20.40 22.28
CA LEU A 98 21.60 21.44 21.84
C LEU A 98 21.07 22.85 22.16
N GLY A 99 19.78 23.11 21.92
CA GLY A 99 19.14 24.38 22.27
C GLY A 99 19.22 24.70 23.76
N PHE A 100 19.04 23.70 24.63
CA PHE A 100 19.20 23.86 26.08
C PHE A 100 20.64 24.15 26.47
N ILE A 101 21.63 23.45 25.89
CA ILE A 101 23.05 23.69 26.17
C ILE A 101 23.43 25.11 25.74
N LEU A 102 23.05 25.54 24.53
CA LEU A 102 23.30 26.90 24.05
C LEU A 102 22.68 27.96 24.97
N LYS A 103 21.52 27.66 25.56
CA LYS A 103 20.87 28.53 26.54
C LYS A 103 21.65 28.61 27.85
N MET A 104 22.22 27.50 28.32
CA MET A 104 23.08 27.49 29.51
C MET A 104 24.36 28.31 29.30
N PHE A 105 24.96 28.23 28.11
CA PHE A 105 26.15 29.02 27.74
C PHE A 105 25.83 30.49 27.38
N GLN A 106 24.57 30.92 27.51
CA GLN A 106 24.09 32.27 27.16
C GLN A 106 24.42 32.71 25.72
N TRP A 107 24.51 31.76 24.78
CA TRP A 107 24.77 32.10 23.39
C TRP A 107 23.56 32.82 22.76
N PRO A 108 23.79 33.89 21.96
CA PRO A 108 22.71 34.71 21.40
C PRO A 108 21.77 33.92 20.48
N TYR A 109 22.20 32.76 19.96
CA TYR A 109 21.42 31.90 19.07
C TYR A 109 20.54 30.87 19.78
N ALA A 110 20.58 30.77 21.12
CA ALA A 110 19.85 29.76 21.87
C ALA A 110 18.32 29.81 21.66
N ASN A 111 17.76 31.02 21.58
CA ASN A 111 16.32 31.19 21.36
C ASN A 111 15.90 30.75 19.94
N PHE A 112 16.74 31.01 18.92
CA PHE A 112 16.48 30.54 17.56
C PHE A 112 16.53 29.01 17.46
N ALA A 113 17.49 28.37 18.14
CA ALA A 113 17.59 26.91 18.18
C ALA A 113 16.34 26.28 18.83
N LEU A 114 15.90 26.79 19.98
CA LEU A 114 14.68 26.31 20.66
C LEU A 114 13.41 26.56 19.84
N LEU A 115 13.30 27.72 19.19
CA LEU A 115 12.15 28.03 18.32
C LEU A 115 12.11 27.08 17.12
N SER A 116 13.26 26.80 16.50
CA SER A 116 13.35 25.84 15.40
C SER A 116 12.95 24.42 15.81
N GLY A 117 13.39 23.95 16.99
CA GLY A 117 12.95 22.67 17.56
C GLY A 117 11.44 22.61 17.78
N LEU A 118 10.84 23.69 18.30
CA LEU A 118 9.40 23.80 18.48
C LEU A 118 8.65 23.79 17.13
N SER A 119 9.16 24.49 16.13
CA SER A 119 8.59 24.50 14.77
C SER A 119 8.65 23.11 14.13
N ILE A 120 9.75 22.37 14.27
CA ILE A 120 9.87 20.99 13.75
C ILE A 120 8.89 20.05 14.47
N LEU A 121 8.66 20.26 15.78
CA LEU A 121 7.71 19.46 16.54
C LEU A 121 6.27 19.69 16.07
N LEU A 122 5.88 20.96 15.91
CA LEU A 122 4.52 21.35 15.54
C LEU A 122 4.22 21.09 14.06
N LEU A 123 5.14 21.43 13.16
CA LEU A 123 4.92 21.34 11.70
C LEU A 123 5.51 20.09 11.05
N GLY A 124 6.39 19.37 11.74
CA GLY A 124 6.98 18.12 11.24
C GLY A 124 6.40 16.90 11.95
N TYR A 125 6.72 16.74 13.23
CA TYR A 125 6.38 15.52 13.96
C TYR A 125 4.87 15.32 14.15
N THR A 126 4.16 16.37 14.57
CA THR A 126 2.70 16.33 14.82
C THR A 126 1.88 15.95 13.57
N PRO A 127 2.06 16.58 12.39
CA PRO A 127 1.27 16.20 11.22
C PRO A 127 1.59 14.78 10.74
N ILE A 128 2.85 14.33 10.82
CA ILE A 128 3.21 12.94 10.49
C ILE A 128 2.53 11.99 11.47
N TYR A 129 2.49 12.31 12.77
CA TYR A 129 1.79 11.53 13.80
C TYR A 129 0.29 11.40 13.52
N LEU A 130 -0.37 12.51 13.26
CA LEU A 130 -1.80 12.53 12.95
C LEU A 130 -2.09 11.78 11.64
N TYR A 131 -1.25 11.94 10.62
CA TYR A 131 -1.42 11.26 9.33
C TYR A 131 -1.32 9.74 9.47
N ILE A 132 -0.33 9.23 10.20
CA ILE A 132 -0.22 7.77 10.45
C ILE A 132 -1.47 7.27 11.19
N LYS A 133 -1.90 7.98 12.23
CA LYS A 133 -3.07 7.59 13.03
C LYS A 133 -4.37 7.62 12.21
N TYR A 134 -4.55 8.63 11.37
CA TYR A 134 -5.68 8.74 10.46
C TYR A 134 -5.70 7.58 9.46
N LYS A 135 -4.56 7.30 8.81
CA LYS A 135 -4.46 6.23 7.83
C LYS A 135 -4.69 4.85 8.45
N GLN A 136 -4.19 4.63 9.66
CA GLN A 136 -4.44 3.40 10.42
C GLN A 136 -5.92 3.25 10.79
N SER A 137 -6.59 4.34 11.19
CA SER A 137 -8.02 4.33 11.51
C SER A 137 -8.88 4.01 10.29
N LEU A 138 -8.55 4.55 9.11
CA LEU A 138 -9.25 4.24 7.86
C LEU A 138 -9.10 2.76 7.49
N PHE A 139 -7.90 2.22 7.63
CA PHE A 139 -7.64 0.81 7.32
C PHE A 139 -8.40 -0.14 8.25
N ASN A 140 -8.40 0.14 9.56
CA ASN A 140 -9.17 -0.64 10.54
C ASN A 140 -10.68 -0.58 10.30
N TYR A 141 -11.20 0.46 9.65
CA TYR A 141 -12.62 0.56 9.29
C TYR A 141 -12.98 -0.23 8.02
N GLN A 142 -12.02 -0.45 7.12
CA GLN A 142 -12.22 -1.14 5.83
C GLN A 142 -11.88 -2.64 5.86
N SER A 143 -11.26 -3.11 6.95
CA SER A 143 -10.83 -4.50 7.18
C SER A 143 -11.98 -5.39 7.64
#